data_AF-A0A6J1RW93-F1
#
_entry.id   AF-A0A6J1RW93-F1
#
_cell.length_a   1.000
_cell.length_b   1.000
_cell.length_c   1.000
_cell.angle_alpha   90.00
_cell.angle_beta   90.00
_cell.angle_gamma   90.00
#
_symmetry.space_group_name_H-M   'P 1'
#
loop_
_entity.id
_entity.type
_entity.pdbx_description
1 polymer ?
#
loop_
_entity_poly.entity_id
_entity_poly.type
_entity_poly.pdbx_seq_one_letter_code
_entity_poly.pdbx_strand_id
1 'polypeptide(L)'
;MLEKGVPDHMPLVDQFHFNVFEIDDLEKARHALYMFKDLFGLSRFDEDSLIRFALTVRKNYRRVPYHNWTHGFSVANTMYAIIKHYGDVFREKEALALYIGCLIVRSR
;
A
#
# COMPACT_ATOMS: atom_id res chain seq x y z
N MET A 1 14.65 -5.70 9.02
CA MET A 1 14.27 -4.86 7.86
C MET A 1 13.78 -5.79 6.77
N LEU A 2 13.02 -5.31 5.77
CA LEU A 2 12.79 -6.12 4.58
C LEU A 2 14.16 -6.43 3.96
N GLU A 3 14.58 -7.69 3.97
CA GLU A 3 15.95 -8.10 3.59
C GLU A 3 16.30 -7.81 2.11
N LYS A 4 15.31 -7.40 1.30
CA LYS A 4 15.43 -7.24 -0.16
C LYS A 4 14.92 -5.90 -0.69
N GLY A 5 14.82 -4.86 0.15
CA GLY A 5 14.33 -3.54 -0.28
C GLY A 5 12.89 -3.55 -0.81
N VAL A 6 12.50 -2.49 -1.54
CA VAL A 6 11.19 -2.40 -2.21
C VAL A 6 11.18 -3.25 -3.49
N PRO A 7 10.19 -4.15 -3.69
CA PRO A 7 10.10 -4.97 -4.90
C PRO A 7 10.07 -4.15 -6.19
N ASP A 8 10.62 -4.69 -7.28
CA ASP A 8 10.59 -4.05 -8.61
C ASP A 8 9.35 -4.41 -9.43
N HIS A 9 8.75 -5.58 -9.18
CA HIS A 9 7.59 -6.05 -9.91
C HIS A 9 6.71 -6.95 -9.03
N MET A 10 5.40 -6.73 -9.06
CA MET A 10 4.39 -7.60 -8.47
C MET A 10 3.21 -7.75 -9.44
N PRO A 11 3.01 -8.92 -10.05
CA PRO A 11 1.96 -9.11 -11.04
C PRO A 11 0.58 -9.07 -10.38
N LEU A 12 -0.43 -8.65 -11.14
CA LEU A 12 -1.87 -8.70 -10.81
C LEU A 12 -2.33 -7.77 -9.67
N VAL A 13 -1.43 -7.06 -8.99
CA VAL A 13 -1.79 -6.18 -7.86
C VAL A 13 -2.64 -4.98 -8.30
N ASP A 14 -2.65 -4.65 -9.59
CA ASP A 14 -3.48 -3.62 -10.21
C ASP A 14 -4.88 -4.11 -10.61
N GLN A 15 -5.19 -5.38 -10.41
CA GLN A 15 -6.51 -5.95 -10.70
C GLN A 15 -7.48 -5.71 -9.55
N PHE A 16 -8.68 -5.22 -9.84
CA PHE A 16 -9.73 -4.97 -8.84
C PHE A 16 -10.14 -6.21 -8.04
N HIS A 17 -9.92 -7.41 -8.58
CA HIS A 17 -10.24 -8.69 -7.94
C HIS A 17 -9.01 -9.36 -7.29
N PHE A 18 -7.92 -8.63 -7.08
CA PHE A 18 -6.75 -9.13 -6.38
C PHE A 18 -7.13 -9.68 -4.99
N ASN A 19 -6.79 -10.95 -4.72
CA ASN A 19 -7.17 -11.59 -3.48
C ASN A 19 -6.17 -11.29 -2.35
N VAL A 20 -6.49 -10.28 -1.54
CA VAL A 20 -5.67 -9.87 -0.39
C VAL A 20 -5.52 -10.96 0.70
N PHE A 21 -6.37 -11.98 0.69
CA PHE A 21 -6.34 -13.06 1.68
C PHE A 21 -5.35 -14.18 1.33
N GLU A 22 -4.82 -14.22 0.10
CA GLU A 22 -3.85 -15.23 -0.34
C GLU A 22 -2.40 -14.90 0.05
N ILE A 23 -2.14 -13.67 0.49
CA ILE A 23 -0.80 -13.21 0.90
C ILE A 23 -0.74 -12.93 2.40
N ASP A 24 0.43 -13.10 3.02
CA ASP A 24 0.61 -12.82 4.45
C ASP A 24 0.80 -11.33 4.77
N ASP A 25 0.87 -10.99 6.06
CA ASP A 25 0.99 -9.59 6.53
C ASP A 25 2.30 -8.90 6.11
N LEU A 26 3.38 -9.65 5.91
CA LEU A 26 4.66 -9.12 5.46
C LEU A 26 4.66 -8.91 3.94
N GLU A 27 4.12 -9.86 3.19
CA GLU A 27 3.88 -9.72 1.76
C GLU A 27 2.95 -8.54 1.45
N LYS A 28 1.89 -8.34 2.23
CA LYS A 28 1.05 -7.12 2.13
C LYS A 28 1.86 -5.84 2.29
N ALA A 29 2.82 -5.79 3.22
CA ALA A 29 3.68 -4.62 3.38
C ALA A 29 4.61 -4.41 2.17
N ARG A 30 5.11 -5.50 1.57
CA ARG A 30 5.91 -5.46 0.34
C ARG A 30 5.08 -4.97 -0.86
N HIS A 31 3.84 -5.44 -0.99
CA HIS A 31 2.89 -4.96 -2.00
C HIS A 31 2.56 -3.48 -1.80
N ALA A 32 2.34 -3.03 -0.57
CA ALA A 32 2.10 -1.62 -0.28
C ALA A 32 3.29 -0.71 -0.66
N LEU A 33 4.52 -1.20 -0.49
CA LEU A 33 5.71 -0.45 -0.91
C LEU A 33 5.88 -0.46 -2.44
N TYR A 34 5.62 -1.60 -3.09
CA TYR A 34 5.63 -1.68 -4.54
C TYR A 34 4.59 -0.75 -5.17
N MET A 35 3.34 -0.80 -4.72
CA MET A 35 2.26 0.07 -5.19
C MET A 35 2.62 1.55 -5.02
N PHE A 36 3.27 1.94 -3.90
CA PHE A 36 3.77 3.29 -3.71
C PHE A 36 4.83 3.67 -4.75
N LYS A 37 5.86 2.82 -4.92
CA LYS A 37 6.95 3.04 -5.90
C LYS A 37 6.42 3.12 -7.33
N ASP A 38 5.47 2.26 -7.68
CA ASP A 38 4.86 2.22 -9.01
C ASP A 38 4.03 3.48 -9.33
N LEU A 39 3.34 4.05 -8.33
CA LEU A 39 2.57 5.28 -8.52
C LEU A 39 3.42 6.56 -8.48
N PHE A 40 4.40 6.64 -7.59
CA PHE A 40 5.05 7.92 -7.24
C PHE A 40 6.56 7.94 -7.47
N GLY A 41 7.15 6.79 -7.80
CA GLY A 41 8.60 6.61 -7.80
C GLY A 41 9.23 6.79 -6.41
N LEU A 42 10.56 6.73 -6.37
CA LEU A 42 11.35 6.90 -5.14
C LEU A 42 12.29 8.12 -5.19
N SER A 43 12.33 8.87 -6.30
CA SER A 43 13.27 10.00 -6.45
C SER A 43 13.07 11.10 -5.40
N ARG A 44 11.86 11.22 -4.85
CA ARG A 44 11.47 12.22 -3.84
C ARG A 44 11.38 11.65 -2.42
N PHE A 45 11.63 10.35 -2.23
CA PHE A 45 11.36 9.66 -0.98
C PHE A 45 12.54 8.75 -0.61
N ASP A 46 13.00 8.85 0.63
CA ASP A 46 14.00 7.94 1.17
C ASP A 46 13.40 6.53 1.35
N GLU A 47 14.00 5.53 0.71
CA GLU A 47 13.49 4.15 0.68
C GLU A 47 13.42 3.55 2.09
N ASP A 48 14.44 3.75 2.92
CA ASP A 48 14.47 3.24 4.29
C ASP A 48 13.37 3.86 5.15
N SER A 49 13.07 5.13 4.94
CA SER A 49 11.97 5.82 5.61
C SER A 49 10.61 5.30 5.17
N LEU A 50 10.42 5.00 3.88
CA LEU A 50 9.19 4.37 3.38
C LEU A 50 9.01 2.95 3.94
N ILE A 51 10.07 2.14 3.96
CA ILE A 51 10.05 0.80 4.54
C ILE A 51 9.67 0.88 6.03
N ARG A 52 10.32 1.77 6.79
CA ARG A 52 10.00 1.98 8.21
C ARG A 52 8.56 2.47 8.40
N PHE A 53 8.07 3.36 7.53
CA PHE A 53 6.69 3.83 7.55
C PHE A 53 5.72 2.66 7.37
N ALA A 54 5.84 1.86 6.30
CA ALA A 54 4.94 0.74 6.02
C ALA A 54 4.93 -0.30 7.16
N LEU A 55 6.11 -0.66 7.68
CA LEU A 55 6.24 -1.60 8.80
C LEU A 55 5.65 -1.03 10.11
N THR A 56 5.78 0.27 10.33
CA THR A 56 5.21 0.96 11.50
C THR A 56 3.69 1.01 11.40
N VAL A 57 3.14 1.38 10.24
CA VAL A 57 1.69 1.37 10.00
C VAL A 57 1.11 -0.01 10.28
N ARG A 58 1.67 -1.06 9.66
CA ARG A 58 1.27 -2.46 9.91
C ARG A 58 1.30 -2.82 11.40
N LYS A 59 2.41 -2.53 12.09
CA LYS A 59 2.59 -2.85 13.52
C LYS A 59 1.53 -2.19 14.41
N ASN A 60 1.01 -1.03 14.01
CA ASN A 60 0.06 -0.25 14.79
C ASN A 60 -1.41 -0.58 14.49
N TYR A 61 -1.71 -1.48 13.53
CA TYR A 61 -3.07 -2.02 13.39
C TYR A 61 -3.39 -2.98 14.55
N ARG A 62 -4.58 -2.84 15.11
CA ARG A 62 -5.08 -3.73 16.18
C ARG A 62 -5.48 -5.10 15.60
N ARG A 63 -5.30 -6.16 16.39
CA ARG A 63 -5.80 -7.50 16.05
C ARG A 63 -7.29 -7.61 16.36
N VAL A 64 -8.11 -7.06 15.46
CA VAL A 64 -9.58 -7.11 15.52
C VAL A 64 -10.14 -7.89 14.33
N PRO A 65 -11.39 -8.37 14.37
CA PRO A 65 -11.93 -9.27 13.33
C PRO A 65 -11.91 -8.69 11.91
N TYR A 66 -12.15 -7.38 11.75
CA TYR A 66 -12.27 -6.77 10.42
C TYR A 66 -11.34 -5.58 10.19
N HIS A 67 -11.42 -4.52 11.02
CA HIS A 67 -10.60 -3.30 10.87
C HIS A 67 -9.13 -3.48 11.30
N ASN A 68 -8.47 -4.47 10.71
CA ASN A 68 -7.09 -4.86 10.92
C ASN A 68 -6.22 -4.49 9.71
N TRP A 69 -4.96 -4.90 9.72
CA TRP A 69 -4.01 -4.61 8.64
C TRP A 69 -4.48 -5.09 7.27
N THR A 70 -5.15 -6.25 7.20
CA THR A 70 -5.65 -6.79 5.93
C THR A 70 -6.72 -5.87 5.33
N HIS A 71 -7.60 -5.30 6.15
CA HIS A 71 -8.58 -4.32 5.67
C HIS A 71 -7.92 -3.01 5.21
N GLY A 72 -7.00 -2.45 5.99
CA GLY A 72 -6.25 -1.26 5.58
C GLY A 72 -5.52 -1.46 4.25
N PHE A 73 -4.88 -2.61 4.09
CA PHE A 73 -4.25 -3.00 2.83
C PHE A 73 -5.26 -3.16 1.68
N SER A 74 -6.42 -3.78 1.90
CA SER A 74 -7.40 -4.00 0.83
C SER A 74 -7.98 -2.69 0.29
N VAL A 75 -8.22 -1.72 1.17
CA VAL A 75 -8.66 -0.37 0.78
C VAL A 75 -7.56 0.32 -0.02
N ALA A 76 -6.30 0.23 0.41
CA ALA A 76 -5.16 0.80 -0.31
C ALA A 76 -4.92 0.14 -1.69
N ASN A 77 -5.08 -1.18 -1.79
CA ASN A 77 -4.97 -1.91 -3.05
C ASN A 77 -6.07 -1.50 -4.04
N THR A 78 -7.31 -1.35 -3.57
CA THR A 78 -8.40 -0.83 -4.40
C THR A 78 -8.10 0.58 -4.89
N MET A 79 -7.62 1.46 -4.02
CA MET A 79 -7.23 2.83 -4.40
C MET A 79 -6.06 2.85 -5.39
N TYR A 80 -5.08 1.97 -5.22
CA TYR A 80 -3.99 1.78 -6.17
C TYR A 80 -4.52 1.39 -7.55
N ALA A 81 -5.42 0.41 -7.66
CA ALA A 81 -6.04 0.02 -8.93
C ALA A 81 -6.81 1.21 -9.56
N ILE A 82 -7.59 1.96 -8.78
CA ILE A 82 -8.29 3.17 -9.27
C ILE A 82 -7.30 4.18 -9.85
N ILE A 83 -6.25 4.54 -9.11
CA ILE A 83 -5.25 5.51 -9.57
C ILE A 83 -4.48 4.97 -10.79
N LYS A 84 -4.20 3.67 -10.85
CA LYS A 84 -3.48 3.05 -11.97
C LYS A 84 -4.28 3.08 -13.27
N HIS A 85 -5.58 2.82 -13.21
CA HIS A 85 -6.47 2.77 -14.38
C HIS A 85 -7.07 4.13 -14.77
N TYR A 86 -7.16 5.08 -13.83
CA TYR A 86 -7.80 6.39 -14.01
C TYR A 86 -6.94 7.54 -13.49
N GLY A 87 -5.62 7.44 -13.66
CA GLY A 87 -4.64 8.36 -13.06
C GLY A 87 -4.69 9.80 -13.58
N ASP A 88 -5.26 10.01 -14.77
CA ASP A 88 -5.45 11.32 -15.39
C ASP A 88 -6.49 12.21 -14.68
N VAL A 89 -7.31 11.61 -13.82
CA VAL A 89 -8.34 12.32 -13.03
C VAL A 89 -7.75 12.99 -11.78
N PHE A 90 -6.62 12.48 -11.26
CA PHE A 90 -6.06 12.92 -9.98
C PHE A 90 -4.79 13.76 -10.18
N ARG A 91 -4.64 14.83 -9.41
CA ARG A 91 -3.35 15.51 -9.28
C ARG A 91 -2.40 14.62 -8.46
N GLU A 92 -1.10 14.75 -8.67
CA GLU A 92 -0.08 13.96 -7.97
C GLU A 92 -0.26 13.97 -6.43
N LYS A 93 -0.56 15.15 -5.86
CA LYS A 93 -0.78 15.29 -4.41
C LYS A 93 -2.09 14.64 -3.93
N GLU A 94 -3.13 14.65 -4.76
CA GLU A 94 -4.42 14.03 -4.45
C GLU A 94 -4.26 12.50 -4.46
N ALA A 95 -3.63 11.95 -5.50
CA ALA A 95 -3.32 10.53 -5.59
C ALA A 95 -2.46 10.05 -4.40
N LEU A 96 -1.41 10.81 -4.04
CA LEU A 96 -0.57 10.51 -2.88
C LEU A 96 -1.37 10.52 -1.57
N ALA A 97 -2.19 11.56 -1.35
CA ALA A 97 -3.00 11.68 -0.14
C ALA A 97 -4.05 10.56 -0.04
N LEU A 98 -4.69 10.20 -1.15
CA LEU A 98 -5.66 9.11 -1.23
C LEU A 98 -5.00 7.77 -0.90
N TYR A 99 -3.88 7.43 -1.56
CA TYR A 99 -3.19 6.17 -1.34
C TYR A 99 -2.71 6.00 0.12
N ILE A 100 -2.04 7.03 0.67
CA ILE A 100 -1.58 7.01 2.06
C ILE A 100 -2.74 7.00 3.04
N GLY A 101 -3.80 7.78 2.77
CA GLY A 101 -5.02 7.82 3.57
C GLY A 101 -5.68 6.44 3.71
N CYS A 102 -5.74 5.68 2.62
CA CYS A 102 -6.26 4.31 2.62
C CYS A 102 -5.41 3.34 3.46
N LEU A 103 -4.07 3.50 3.49
CA LEU A 103 -3.19 2.63 4.30
C LEU A 103 -3.32 2.85 5.81
N ILE A 104 -3.74 4.03 6.25
CA ILE A 104 -3.74 4.42 7.68
C ILE A 104 -5.14 4.48 8.32
N VAL A 105 -6.15 3.88 7.67
CA VAL A 105 -7.53 3.83 8.18
C VAL A 105 -7.57 3.17 9.56
N ARG A 106 -7.81 3.97 10.61
CA ARG A 106 -8.07 3.44 11.95
C ARG A 106 -9.56 3.24 12.14
N SER A 107 -9.97 2.04 12.56
CA SER A 107 -11.21 1.93 13.32
C SER A 107 -11.05 2.76 14.58
N ARG A 108 -11.91 3.77 14.73
CA ARG A 108 -12.14 4.43 16.01
C ARG A 108 -12.50 3.35 17.03
#